data_AF-A0A971YMN6-F1
#
_entry.id   AF-A0A971YMN6-F1
#
_cell.length_a   1.000
_cell.length_b   1.000
_cell.length_c   1.000
_cell.angle_alpha   90.00
_cell.angle_beta   90.00
_cell.angle_gamma   90.00
#
_symmetry.space_group_name_H-M   'P 1'
#
loop_
_entity.id
_entity.type
_entity.pdbx_description
1 polymer ?
#
loop_
_entity_poly.entity_id
_entity_poly.type
_entity_poly.pdbx_seq_one_letter_code
_entity_poly.pdbx_strand_id
1 'polypeptide(L)'
;RTLGWSFCDCDVEIQRVSRLTIDEIFGYFGENYFRQLETAVLKKVVQGKKQVIATGGGAVLATENIGLLKQAGPVVLLTAPVDVIIARASCSDERPLLKTAALGKRVRELLAKRQGLYQATANFTVDTADLNPEQVAHVISTWLKANFQLAAE
;
A
#
# COMPACT_ATOMS: atom_id res chain seq x y z
N ARG A 1 -15.25 -7.75 8.94
CA ARG A 1 -15.08 -6.55 8.09
C ARG A 1 -15.87 -5.40 8.73
N THR A 2 -15.24 -4.29 9.12
CA THR A 2 -15.85 -3.23 9.96
C THR A 2 -16.72 -2.22 9.20
N LEU A 3 -16.48 -2.04 7.89
CA LEU A 3 -17.15 -1.02 7.06
C LEU A 3 -18.15 -1.61 6.04
N GLY A 4 -18.24 -2.94 5.88
CA GLY A 4 -19.02 -3.57 4.82
C GLY A 4 -18.48 -3.33 3.39
N TRP A 5 -17.33 -2.66 3.25
CA TRP A 5 -16.73 -2.32 1.97
C TRP A 5 -16.02 -3.50 1.31
N SER A 6 -15.87 -3.43 -0.01
CA SER A 6 -15.01 -4.34 -0.75
C SER A 6 -13.53 -4.09 -0.42
N PHE A 7 -12.68 -5.09 -0.58
CA PHE A 7 -11.25 -4.97 -0.39
C PHE A 7 -10.54 -5.30 -1.71
N CYS A 8 -9.59 -4.47 -2.10
CA CYS A 8 -8.77 -4.67 -3.29
C CYS A 8 -7.30 -4.47 -2.92
N ASP A 9 -6.47 -5.46 -3.23
CA ASP A 9 -5.03 -5.35 -3.13
C ASP A 9 -4.46 -5.13 -4.54
N CYS A 10 -3.77 -4.01 -4.75
CA CYS A 10 -3.19 -3.67 -6.04
C CYS A 10 -2.16 -4.70 -6.51
N ASP A 11 -1.36 -5.28 -5.61
CA ASP A 11 -0.35 -6.27 -5.96
C ASP A 11 -1.01 -7.58 -6.43
N VAL A 12 -2.12 -7.97 -5.80
CA VAL A 12 -2.94 -9.10 -6.26
C VAL A 12 -3.59 -8.81 -7.62
N GLU A 13 -4.14 -7.61 -7.81
CA GLU A 13 -4.74 -7.22 -9.08
C GLU A 13 -3.72 -7.16 -10.22
N ILE A 14 -2.50 -6.67 -9.98
CA ILE A 14 -1.40 -6.70 -10.96
C ILE A 14 -1.11 -8.13 -11.41
N GLN A 15 -0.99 -9.06 -10.47
CA GLN A 15 -0.73 -10.47 -10.78
C GLN A 15 -1.90 -11.10 -11.55
N ARG A 16 -3.14 -10.77 -11.15
CA ARG A 16 -4.36 -11.25 -11.83
C ARG A 16 -4.45 -10.78 -13.28
N VAL A 17 -4.14 -9.51 -13.58
CA VAL A 17 -4.26 -8.97 -14.94
C VAL A 17 -3.08 -9.37 -15.83
N SER A 18 -1.88 -9.47 -15.27
CA SER A 18 -0.67 -9.86 -16.01
C SER A 18 -0.57 -11.37 -16.20
N ARG A 19 -1.25 -12.16 -15.35
CA ARG A 19 -1.10 -13.63 -15.24
C ARG A 19 0.34 -14.05 -14.88
N LEU A 20 1.09 -13.15 -14.25
CA LEU A 20 2.46 -13.34 -13.82
C LEU A 20 2.58 -12.96 -12.35
N THR A 21 3.48 -13.63 -11.64
CA THR A 21 3.87 -13.22 -10.30
C THR A 21 4.66 -11.91 -10.34
N ILE A 22 4.71 -11.18 -9.21
CA ILE A 22 5.53 -9.97 -9.15
C ILE A 22 7.01 -10.28 -9.45
N ASP A 23 7.53 -11.41 -8.99
CA ASP A 23 8.90 -11.84 -9.28
C ASP A 23 9.14 -12.05 -10.77
N GLU A 24 8.22 -12.72 -11.47
CA GLU A 24 8.31 -12.90 -12.92
C GLU A 24 8.26 -11.57 -13.67
N ILE A 25 7.39 -10.64 -13.24
CA ILE A 25 7.32 -9.31 -13.86
C ILE A 25 8.65 -8.58 -13.69
N PHE A 26 9.21 -8.57 -12.48
CA PHE A 26 10.51 -7.96 -12.22
C PHE A 26 11.65 -8.67 -12.96
N GLY A 27 11.61 -9.99 -13.08
CA GLY A 27 12.64 -10.79 -13.75
C GLY A 27 12.64 -10.61 -15.27
N TYR A 28 11.47 -10.63 -15.91
CA TYR A 28 11.35 -10.53 -17.37
C TYR A 28 11.35 -9.09 -17.89
N PHE A 29 10.73 -8.17 -17.17
CA PHE A 29 10.44 -6.81 -17.67
C PHE A 29 11.04 -5.69 -16.82
N GLY A 30 11.53 -6.00 -15.63
CA GLY A 30 12.16 -5.04 -14.72
C GLY A 30 11.18 -4.12 -13.99
N GLU A 31 11.72 -3.33 -13.05
CA GLU A 31 10.92 -2.47 -12.18
C GLU A 31 10.14 -1.40 -12.94
N ASN A 32 10.70 -0.80 -14.00
CA ASN A 32 10.02 0.26 -14.75
C ASN A 32 8.70 -0.22 -15.35
N TYR A 33 8.68 -1.42 -15.93
CA TYR A 33 7.46 -2.02 -16.44
C TYR A 33 6.46 -2.36 -15.33
N PHE A 34 6.93 -2.90 -14.20
CA PHE A 34 6.08 -3.11 -13.03
C PHE A 34 5.41 -1.81 -12.58
N ARG A 35 6.14 -0.68 -12.54
CA ARG A 35 5.58 0.63 -12.17
C ARG A 35 4.51 1.11 -13.16
N GLN A 36 4.70 0.87 -14.45
CA GLN A 36 3.68 1.19 -15.46
C GLN A 36 2.40 0.36 -15.25
N LEU A 37 2.55 -0.95 -14.96
CA LEU A 37 1.42 -1.81 -14.62
C LEU A 37 0.72 -1.39 -13.32
N GLU A 38 1.49 -1.04 -12.29
CA GLU A 38 0.98 -0.54 -11.00
C GLU A 38 0.10 0.69 -11.21
N THR A 39 0.56 1.67 -11.99
CA THR A 39 -0.24 2.84 -12.37
C THR A 39 -1.49 2.47 -13.17
N ALA A 40 -1.37 1.58 -14.15
CA ALA A 40 -2.51 1.17 -14.99
C ALA A 40 -3.59 0.42 -14.19
N VAL A 41 -3.19 -0.43 -13.24
CA VAL A 41 -4.10 -1.10 -12.31
C VAL A 41 -4.73 -0.10 -11.37
N LEU A 42 -3.94 0.79 -10.76
CA LEU A 42 -4.46 1.79 -9.84
C LEU A 42 -5.54 2.67 -10.49
N LYS A 43 -5.34 3.12 -11.74
CA LYS A 43 -6.34 3.86 -12.52
C LYS A 43 -7.70 3.18 -12.61
N LYS A 44 -7.73 1.84 -12.66
CA LYS A 44 -8.97 1.06 -12.70
C LYS A 44 -9.55 0.88 -11.31
N VAL A 45 -8.70 0.54 -10.34
CA VAL A 45 -9.11 0.24 -8.97
C VAL A 45 -9.74 1.47 -8.30
N VAL A 46 -9.18 2.66 -8.48
CA VAL A 46 -9.70 3.91 -7.88
C VAL A 46 -11.09 4.32 -8.37
N GLN A 47 -11.60 3.71 -9.44
CA GLN A 47 -12.97 3.95 -9.93
C GLN A 47 -14.04 3.19 -9.12
N GLY A 48 -13.62 2.24 -8.29
CA GLY A 48 -14.50 1.51 -7.38
C GLY A 48 -15.12 2.42 -6.32
N LYS A 49 -16.32 2.05 -5.84
CA LYS A 49 -17.02 2.74 -4.74
C LYS A 49 -17.07 1.84 -3.51
N LYS A 50 -17.09 2.43 -2.31
CA LYS A 50 -17.15 1.71 -1.02
C LYS A 50 -16.11 0.56 -0.99
N GLN A 51 -14.84 0.94 -1.15
CA GLN A 51 -13.72 0.03 -1.28
C GLN A 51 -12.54 0.47 -0.40
N VAL A 52 -11.87 -0.50 0.20
CA VAL A 52 -10.54 -0.33 0.81
C VAL A 52 -9.50 -0.82 -0.19
N ILE A 53 -8.56 0.05 -0.54
CA ILE A 53 -7.50 -0.23 -1.51
C ILE A 53 -6.18 -0.36 -0.75
N ALA A 54 -5.59 -1.55 -0.74
CA ALA A 54 -4.21 -1.75 -0.31
C ALA A 54 -3.27 -1.52 -1.51
N THR A 55 -2.32 -0.60 -1.36
CA THR A 55 -1.36 -0.25 -2.40
C THR A 55 -0.01 -0.92 -2.16
N GLY A 56 0.71 -1.19 -3.25
CA GLY A 56 2.11 -1.59 -3.17
C GLY A 56 2.96 -0.46 -2.58
N GLY A 57 4.00 -0.81 -1.82
CA GLY A 57 4.86 0.20 -1.16
C GLY A 57 5.62 1.11 -2.12
N GLY A 58 5.61 0.85 -3.43
CA GLY A 58 6.21 1.73 -4.44
C GLY A 58 5.21 2.67 -5.12
N ALA A 59 3.90 2.54 -4.84
CA ALA A 59 2.86 3.27 -5.57
C ALA A 59 3.07 4.79 -5.56
N VAL A 60 3.53 5.36 -4.43
CA VAL A 60 3.78 6.80 -4.28
C VAL A 60 4.97 7.33 -5.08
N LEU A 61 5.80 6.46 -5.67
CA LEU A 61 6.95 6.87 -6.48
C LEU A 61 6.54 7.52 -7.80
N ALA A 62 5.35 7.20 -8.31
CA ALA A 62 4.78 7.86 -9.47
C ALA A 62 3.88 9.03 -9.03
N THR A 63 4.20 10.25 -9.46
CA THR A 63 3.39 11.45 -9.15
C THR A 63 1.94 11.29 -9.61
N GLU A 64 1.71 10.59 -10.72
CA GLU A 64 0.36 10.28 -11.21
C GLU A 64 -0.44 9.46 -10.18
N ASN A 65 0.18 8.46 -9.54
CA ASN A 65 -0.47 7.63 -8.53
C ASN A 65 -0.86 8.45 -7.29
N ILE A 66 -0.02 9.40 -6.88
CA ILE A 66 -0.37 10.32 -5.79
C ILE A 66 -1.65 11.10 -6.14
N GLY A 67 -1.76 11.60 -7.38
CA GLY A 67 -2.95 12.30 -7.87
C GLY A 67 -4.19 11.40 -7.85
N LEU A 68 -4.07 10.18 -8.36
CA LEU A 68 -5.16 9.19 -8.36
C LEU A 68 -5.63 8.86 -6.94
N LEU A 69 -4.71 8.61 -6.02
CA LEU A 69 -5.04 8.30 -4.62
C LEU A 69 -5.77 9.44 -3.93
N LYS A 70 -5.29 10.68 -4.10
CA LYS A 70 -5.91 11.87 -3.50
C LYS A 70 -7.31 12.15 -4.05
N GLN A 71 -7.56 11.82 -5.32
CA GLN A 71 -8.89 11.96 -5.93
C GLN A 71 -9.85 10.82 -5.54
N ALA A 72 -9.31 9.62 -5.28
CA ALA A 72 -10.11 8.44 -4.95
C ALA A 72 -10.76 8.54 -3.55
N GLY A 73 -10.05 9.15 -2.59
CA GLY A 73 -10.55 9.29 -1.22
C GLY A 73 -9.45 9.49 -0.19
N PRO A 74 -9.78 9.34 1.10
CA PRO A 74 -8.81 9.51 2.17
C PRO A 74 -7.69 8.46 2.11
N VAL A 75 -6.44 8.91 2.16
CA VAL A 75 -5.24 8.06 2.17
C VAL A 75 -4.77 7.87 3.61
N VAL A 76 -4.63 6.61 4.03
CA VAL A 76 -4.09 6.25 5.36
C VAL A 76 -2.70 5.69 5.22
N LEU A 77 -1.75 6.25 5.96
CA LEU A 77 -0.39 5.74 6.08
C LEU A 77 -0.27 4.85 7.32
N LEU A 78 0.19 3.62 7.12
CA LEU A 78 0.53 2.72 8.22
C LEU A 78 2.02 2.81 8.50
N THR A 79 2.39 3.17 9.72
CA THR A 79 3.78 3.25 10.17
C THR A 79 4.10 2.15 11.17
N ALA A 80 5.39 1.84 11.31
CA ALA A 80 5.94 1.02 12.37
C ALA A 80 7.44 1.32 12.50
N PRO A 81 8.07 1.02 13.65
CA PRO A 81 9.51 1.03 13.78
C PRO A 81 10.20 0.18 12.71
N VAL A 82 11.37 0.61 12.26
CA VAL A 82 12.10 -0.05 11.16
C VAL A 82 12.34 -1.53 11.43
N ASP A 83 12.61 -1.91 12.67
CA ASP A 83 12.89 -3.31 13.04
C ASP A 83 11.61 -4.17 12.96
N VAL A 84 10.45 -3.60 13.27
CA VAL A 84 9.14 -4.26 13.07
C VAL A 84 8.86 -4.44 11.58
N ILE A 85 9.17 -3.43 10.75
CA ILE A 85 9.02 -3.53 9.30
C ILE A 85 9.92 -4.63 8.74
N ILE A 86 11.19 -4.70 9.18
CA ILE A 86 12.14 -5.75 8.77
C ILE A 86 11.61 -7.13 9.15
N ALA A 87 11.17 -7.32 10.41
CA ALA A 87 10.64 -8.59 10.89
C ALA A 87 9.40 -9.06 10.11
N ARG A 88 8.48 -8.14 9.78
CA ARG A 88 7.30 -8.46 8.94
C ARG A 88 7.70 -8.75 7.49
N ALA A 89 8.66 -8.01 6.95
CA ALA A 89 9.12 -8.16 5.58
C ALA A 89 9.87 -9.48 5.35
N SER A 90 10.62 -9.97 6.34
CA SER A 90 11.33 -11.26 6.25
C SER A 90 10.41 -12.48 6.12
N CYS A 91 9.12 -12.34 6.44
CA CYS A 91 8.15 -13.41 6.35
C CYS A 91 7.47 -13.52 4.97
N SER A 92 7.90 -12.75 3.97
CA SER A 92 7.23 -12.65 2.66
C SER A 92 8.20 -12.85 1.51
N ASP A 93 7.95 -13.88 0.70
CA ASP A 93 8.71 -14.18 -0.51
C ASP A 93 8.24 -13.39 -1.74
N GLU A 94 7.16 -12.62 -1.65
CA GLU A 94 6.55 -11.91 -2.79
C GLU A 94 7.14 -10.49 -3.00
N ARG A 95 8.29 -10.21 -2.38
CA ARG A 95 8.89 -8.86 -2.34
C ARG A 95 10.26 -8.82 -3.03
N PRO A 96 10.31 -8.73 -4.37
CA PRO A 96 11.57 -8.81 -5.12
C PRO A 96 12.65 -7.82 -4.65
N LEU A 97 12.24 -6.59 -4.28
CA LEU A 97 13.17 -5.55 -3.81
C LEU A 97 13.80 -5.84 -2.43
N LEU A 98 13.30 -6.83 -1.70
CA LEU A 98 13.73 -7.21 -0.35
C LEU A 98 14.45 -8.57 -0.31
N LYS A 99 14.52 -9.29 -1.45
CA LYS A 99 15.29 -10.54 -1.60
C LYS A 99 16.79 -10.28 -1.68
N THR A 100 17.37 -9.84 -0.56
CA THR A 100 18.80 -9.53 -0.46
C THR A 100 19.34 -9.92 0.90
N ALA A 101 20.60 -10.38 0.94
CA ALA A 101 21.32 -10.67 2.17
C ALA A 101 21.42 -9.46 3.12
N ALA A 102 21.31 -8.24 2.58
CA ALA A 102 21.35 -6.99 3.35
C ALA A 102 19.94 -6.38 3.57
N LEU A 103 18.93 -7.22 3.92
CA LEU A 103 17.53 -6.81 4.07
C LEU A 103 17.36 -5.53 4.90
N GLY A 104 17.97 -5.47 6.09
CA GLY A 104 17.83 -4.30 6.98
C GLY A 104 18.36 -3.00 6.38
N LYS A 105 19.49 -3.05 5.66
CA LYS A 105 20.01 -1.89 4.92
C LYS A 105 19.05 -1.48 3.81
N ARG A 106 18.54 -2.46 3.07
CA ARG A 106 17.63 -2.21 1.94
C ARG A 106 16.31 -1.60 2.39
N VAL A 107 15.72 -2.08 3.48
CA VAL A 107 14.50 -1.49 4.06
C VAL A 107 14.74 -0.04 4.47
N ARG A 108 15.86 0.26 5.15
CA ARG A 108 16.22 1.64 5.55
C ARG A 108 16.35 2.58 4.35
N GLU A 109 17.02 2.15 3.29
CA GLU A 109 17.15 2.93 2.04
C GLU A 109 15.80 3.21 1.39
N LEU A 110 14.92 2.20 1.32
CA LEU A 110 13.60 2.35 0.71
C LEU A 110 12.71 3.28 1.54
N LEU A 111 12.73 3.17 2.87
CA LEU A 111 12.00 4.06 3.76
C LEU A 111 12.50 5.50 3.62
N ALA A 112 13.81 5.73 3.65
CA ALA A 112 14.39 7.07 3.50
C ALA A 112 13.96 7.75 2.18
N LYS A 113 13.88 6.99 1.09
CA LYS A 113 13.43 7.51 -0.22
C LYS A 113 11.93 7.81 -0.28
N ARG A 114 11.12 7.09 0.49
CA ARG A 114 9.64 7.10 0.35
C ARG A 114 8.92 7.85 1.46
N GLN A 115 9.55 8.04 2.62
CA GLN A 115 8.92 8.61 3.81
C GLN A 115 8.30 10.00 3.56
N GLY A 116 9.03 10.89 2.88
CA GLY A 116 8.50 12.22 2.54
C GLY A 116 7.28 12.14 1.62
N LEU A 117 7.26 11.22 0.66
CA LEU A 117 6.13 11.01 -0.25
C LEU A 117 4.92 10.40 0.48
N TYR A 118 5.15 9.44 1.37
CA TYR A 118 4.09 8.87 2.22
C TYR A 118 3.43 9.96 3.08
N GLN A 119 4.23 10.75 3.79
CA GLN A 119 3.73 11.82 4.66
C GLN A 119 3.00 12.91 3.87
N ALA A 120 3.51 13.31 2.69
CA ALA A 120 2.87 14.32 1.84
C ALA A 120 1.58 13.83 1.15
N THR A 121 1.36 12.52 1.10
CA THR A 121 0.18 11.91 0.47
C THR A 121 -0.92 11.58 1.47
N ALA A 122 -0.55 11.22 2.70
CA ALA A 122 -1.48 10.74 3.71
C ALA A 122 -2.38 11.84 4.29
N ASN A 123 -3.65 11.50 4.52
CA ASN A 123 -4.58 12.30 5.33
C ASN A 123 -4.54 11.89 6.80
N PHE A 124 -4.17 10.63 7.08
CA PHE A 124 -4.11 10.08 8.42
C PHE A 124 -2.97 9.07 8.53
N THR A 125 -2.31 9.04 9.69
CA THR A 125 -1.21 8.12 9.96
C THR A 125 -1.55 7.29 11.19
N VAL A 126 -1.35 5.97 11.11
CA VAL A 126 -1.57 5.02 12.20
C VAL A 126 -0.28 4.28 12.46
N ASP A 127 0.23 4.37 13.69
CA ASP A 127 1.30 3.49 14.16
C ASP A 127 0.75 2.09 14.46
N THR A 128 1.38 1.09 13.86
CA THR A 128 0.96 -0.31 13.90
C THR A 128 1.92 -1.18 14.72
N ALA A 129 2.88 -0.58 15.45
CA ALA A 129 3.87 -1.30 16.24
C ALA A 129 3.23 -2.31 17.22
N ASP A 130 2.31 -1.81 18.04
CA ASP A 130 1.69 -2.56 19.14
C ASP A 130 0.21 -2.90 18.89
N LEU A 131 -0.25 -2.74 17.65
CA LEU A 131 -1.64 -2.98 17.26
C LEU A 131 -1.74 -4.22 16.36
N ASN A 132 -2.74 -5.06 16.65
CA ASN A 132 -3.14 -6.13 15.74
C ASN A 132 -3.98 -5.57 14.57
N PRO A 133 -4.19 -6.34 13.48
CA PRO A 133 -4.95 -5.87 12.32
C PRO A 133 -6.37 -5.39 12.63
N GLU A 134 -7.04 -5.98 13.62
CA GLU A 134 -8.41 -5.61 14.00
C GLU A 134 -8.45 -4.25 14.72
N GLN A 135 -7.48 -4.00 15.60
CA GLN A 135 -7.30 -2.73 16.29
C GLN A 135 -6.95 -1.62 15.29
N VAL A 136 -6.03 -1.87 14.35
CA VAL A 136 -5.71 -0.92 13.27
C VAL A 136 -6.96 -0.62 12.44
N ALA A 137 -7.70 -1.64 12.01
CA ALA A 137 -8.94 -1.46 11.25
C ALA A 137 -9.99 -0.67 12.04
N HIS A 138 -10.10 -0.88 13.35
CA HIS A 138 -11.00 -0.14 14.22
C HIS A 138 -10.61 1.35 14.27
N VAL A 139 -9.34 1.66 14.55
CA VAL A 139 -8.81 3.05 14.58
C VAL A 139 -9.10 3.78 13.28
N ILE A 140 -8.83 3.14 12.14
CA ILE A 140 -9.08 3.72 10.81
C ILE A 140 -10.58 3.95 10.59
N SER A 141 -11.43 2.96 10.93
CA SER A 141 -12.87 3.07 10.74
C SER A 141 -13.49 4.19 11.59
N THR A 142 -13.01 4.37 12.82
CA THR A 142 -13.45 5.44 13.72
C THR A 142 -13.03 6.81 13.18
N TRP A 143 -11.78 6.94 12.74
CA TRP A 143 -11.31 8.17 12.10
C TRP A 143 -12.11 8.51 10.83
N LEU A 144 -12.38 7.51 9.97
CA LEU A 144 -13.18 7.71 8.76
C LEU A 144 -14.61 8.18 9.07
N LYS A 145 -15.30 7.54 10.03
CA LYS A 145 -16.66 7.92 10.43
C LYS A 145 -16.72 9.34 11.00
N ALA A 146 -15.72 9.72 11.80
CA ALA A 146 -15.64 11.06 12.40
C ALA A 146 -15.39 12.17 11.37
N ASN A 147 -14.65 11.89 10.30
CA ASN A 147 -14.18 12.93 9.36
C ASN A 147 -14.94 12.96 8.02
N PHE A 148 -15.64 11.88 7.64
CA PHE A 148 -16.21 11.76 6.29
C PHE A 148 -17.71 11.47 6.23
N GLN A 149 -18.48 11.75 7.29
CA GLN A 149 -19.94 11.51 7.35
C GLN A 149 -20.36 10.17 6.71
N LEU A 150 -19.60 9.11 7.01
CA LEU A 150 -19.96 7.77 6.55
C LEU A 150 -21.21 7.37 7.34
N ALA A 151 -22.37 7.48 6.70
CA ALA A 151 -23.64 7.07 7.29
C ALA A 151 -23.49 5.62 7.79
N ALA A 152 -23.89 5.39 9.04
CA ALA A 152 -24.15 4.06 9.53
C ALA A 152 -25.36 3.54 8.75
N GLU A 153 -25.13 2.62 7.81
CA GLU A 153 -26.19 1.77 7.31
C GLU A 153 -26.61 0.79 8.42
#